data_AF-A0A3S1C7D4-F1
#
_entry.id   AF-A0A3S1C7D4-F1
#
_cell.length_a   1.000
_cell.length_b   1.000
_cell.length_c   1.000
_cell.angle_alpha   90.00
_cell.angle_beta   90.00
_cell.angle_gamma   90.00
#
_symmetry.space_group_name_H-M   'P 1'
#
loop_
_entity.id
_entity.type
_entity.pdbx_description
1 polymer ?
#
loop_
_entity_poly.entity_id
_entity_poly.type
_entity_poly.pdbx_seq_one_letter_code
_entity_poly.pdbx_strand_id
1 'polypeptide(L)'
;MIFAGQRPNNLGVQSGKLAPCPLSPNCVSSQASDSLHQIAPLSFTSIPEQALSQLKSIIQSLPRTKIITETEDYLYAEFKSALMGFVDDVEFYLDRNSNIIHVRSASRLGYGDLGVNRQRIEEIRAKLN
;
A
#
# COMPACT_ATOMS: atom_id res chain seq x y z
N MET A 1 7.81 -19.13 -7.17
CA MET A 1 7.89 -19.16 -5.69
C MET A 1 6.52 -19.55 -5.17
N ILE A 2 6.42 -20.65 -4.41
CA ILE A 2 5.15 -21.26 -3.97
C ILE A 2 4.35 -20.33 -3.06
N PHE A 3 5.02 -19.49 -2.26
CA PHE A 3 4.40 -18.61 -1.28
C PHE A 3 4.06 -17.20 -1.79
N ALA A 4 4.20 -16.96 -3.10
CA ALA A 4 3.85 -15.66 -3.68
C ALA A 4 2.34 -15.41 -3.76
N GLY A 5 1.51 -16.46 -3.74
CA GLY A 5 0.08 -16.34 -4.03
C GLY A 5 -0.21 -15.86 -5.45
N GLN A 6 -1.50 -15.84 -5.81
CA GLN A 6 -1.95 -15.20 -7.05
C GLN A 6 -2.15 -13.72 -6.80
N ARG A 7 -1.76 -12.90 -7.77
CA ARG A 7 -2.05 -11.45 -7.73
C ARG A 7 -3.57 -11.26 -7.83
N PRO A 8 -4.18 -10.43 -6.98
CA PRO A 8 -5.60 -10.09 -7.09
C PRO A 8 -5.88 -9.41 -8.44
N ASN A 9 -7.05 -9.69 -9.01
CA ASN A 9 -7.49 -9.14 -10.29
C ASN A 9 -8.35 -7.87 -10.12
N ASN A 10 -8.54 -7.40 -8.89
CA ASN A 10 -9.38 -6.25 -8.53
C ASN A 10 -8.58 -5.04 -8.03
N LEU A 11 -7.24 -5.06 -8.13
CA LEU A 11 -6.37 -3.93 -7.77
C LEU A 11 -6.58 -2.74 -8.71
N GLY A 12 -6.23 -1.55 -8.23
CA GLY A 12 -6.45 -0.28 -8.93
C GLY A 12 -7.53 0.58 -8.30
N VAL A 13 -7.60 1.83 -8.76
CA VAL A 13 -8.61 2.79 -8.30
C VAL A 13 -9.91 2.59 -9.08
N GLN A 14 -11.01 2.36 -8.36
CA GLN A 14 -12.35 2.27 -8.92
C GLN A 14 -13.26 3.26 -8.20
N SER A 15 -13.79 4.24 -8.94
CA SER A 15 -14.66 5.30 -8.38
C SER A 15 -14.04 6.00 -7.15
N GLY A 16 -12.75 6.35 -7.21
CA GLY A 16 -12.03 7.02 -6.13
C GLY A 16 -11.69 6.13 -4.93
N LYS A 17 -11.83 4.80 -5.06
CA LYS A 17 -11.53 3.85 -3.99
C LYS A 17 -10.53 2.79 -4.42
N LEU A 18 -9.65 2.42 -3.50
CA LEU A 18 -8.82 1.23 -3.61
C LEU A 18 -9.67 -0.03 -3.38
N ALA A 19 -9.12 -1.19 -3.74
CA ALA A 19 -9.75 -2.46 -3.40
C ALA A 19 -10.04 -2.54 -1.88
N PRO A 20 -11.14 -3.19 -1.45
CA PRO A 20 -11.38 -3.39 -0.03
C PRO A 20 -10.37 -4.39 0.56
N CYS A 21 -10.13 -4.29 1.87
CA CYS A 21 -9.44 -5.37 2.57
C CYS A 21 -10.31 -6.64 2.58
N PRO A 22 -9.71 -7.84 2.43
CA PRO A 22 -10.41 -9.08 2.75
C PRO A 22 -10.71 -9.14 4.25
N LEU A 23 -11.46 -10.16 4.69
CA LEU A 23 -11.78 -10.37 6.11
C LEU A 23 -10.56 -10.76 6.97
N SER A 24 -9.45 -11.14 6.35
CA SER A 24 -8.25 -11.58 7.06
C SER A 24 -7.46 -10.39 7.62
N PRO A 25 -6.88 -10.51 8.84
CA PRO A 25 -6.26 -9.39 9.55
C PRO A 25 -4.94 -8.89 8.93
N ASN A 26 -4.41 -9.59 7.93
CA ASN A 26 -3.21 -9.22 7.17
C ASN A 26 -3.51 -8.22 6.04
N CYS A 27 -4.34 -7.21 6.33
CA CYS A 27 -4.59 -6.08 5.45
C CYS A 27 -4.78 -4.79 6.25
N VAL A 28 -4.30 -3.68 5.71
CA VAL A 28 -4.68 -2.35 6.18
C VAL A 28 -5.10 -1.47 5.02
N SER A 29 -6.07 -0.60 5.24
CA SER A 29 -6.56 0.38 4.27
C SER A 29 -7.00 1.68 4.93
N SER A 30 -6.65 2.80 4.31
CA SER A 30 -7.14 4.12 4.72
C SER A 30 -8.61 4.38 4.43
N GLN A 31 -9.24 3.50 3.65
CA GLN A 31 -10.64 3.57 3.30
C GLN A 31 -11.45 2.43 3.96
N ALA A 32 -10.84 1.67 4.88
CA ALA A 32 -11.56 0.70 5.70
C ALA A 32 -12.40 1.40 6.78
N SER A 33 -13.58 0.85 7.05
CA SER A 33 -14.50 1.35 8.08
C SER A 33 -14.38 0.64 9.43
N ASP A 34 -13.68 -0.50 9.48
CA ASP A 34 -13.50 -1.29 10.68
C ASP A 34 -12.12 -1.05 11.32
N SER A 35 -12.05 -1.17 12.65
CA SER A 35 -10.83 -0.86 13.42
C SER A 35 -9.66 -1.81 13.15
N LEU A 36 -9.93 -3.02 12.63
CA LEU A 36 -8.88 -4.00 12.37
C LEU A 36 -8.04 -3.57 11.16
N HIS A 37 -8.71 -3.20 10.07
CA HIS A 37 -8.04 -2.83 8.82
C HIS A 37 -7.73 -1.33 8.72
N GLN A 38 -8.36 -0.47 9.51
CA GLN A 38 -8.17 0.98 9.38
C GLN A 38 -6.72 1.41 9.63
N ILE A 39 -6.20 2.29 8.77
CA ILE A 39 -4.93 3.01 8.95
C ILE A 39 -5.10 4.44 8.43
N ALA A 40 -4.42 5.44 9.00
CA ALA A 40 -4.57 6.79 8.48
C ALA A 40 -3.98 6.91 7.04
N PRO A 41 -4.56 7.73 6.14
CA PRO A 41 -3.93 8.04 4.87
C PRO A 41 -2.60 8.78 5.08
N LEU A 42 -1.78 8.89 4.04
CA LEU A 42 -0.55 9.67 4.11
C LEU A 42 -0.87 11.14 3.78
N SER A 43 -0.57 12.03 4.71
CA SER A 43 -0.60 13.48 4.47
C SER A 43 0.69 13.93 3.80
N PHE A 44 0.63 15.02 3.04
CA PHE A 44 1.80 15.69 2.49
C PHE A 44 1.56 17.21 2.44
N THR A 45 2.64 18.00 2.40
CA THR A 45 2.59 19.47 2.35
C THR A 45 3.10 20.06 1.04
N SER A 46 3.74 19.24 0.21
CA SER A 46 4.18 19.60 -1.14
C SER A 46 3.01 19.61 -2.13
N ILE A 47 3.27 19.97 -3.38
CA ILE A 47 2.27 19.79 -4.44
C ILE A 47 2.05 18.29 -4.73
N PRO A 48 0.85 17.87 -5.17
CA PRO A 48 0.50 16.44 -5.31
C PRO A 48 1.50 15.61 -6.12
N GLU A 49 2.03 16.14 -7.22
CA GLU A 49 3.00 15.46 -8.08
C GLU A 49 4.34 15.22 -7.37
N GLN A 50 4.77 16.18 -6.56
CA GLN A 50 6.00 16.04 -5.77
C GLN A 50 5.82 15.01 -4.66
N ALA A 51 4.66 15.00 -4.00
CA ALA A 51 4.34 14.01 -2.97
C ALA A 51 4.36 12.58 -3.53
N LEU A 52 3.73 12.34 -4.68
CA LEU A 52 3.72 11.02 -5.32
C LEU A 52 5.12 10.61 -5.82
N SER A 53 5.89 11.54 -6.38
CA SER A 53 7.28 11.30 -6.81
C SER A 53 8.21 10.97 -5.64
N GLN A 54 8.06 11.68 -4.52
CA GLN A 54 8.80 11.40 -3.28
C GLN A 54 8.40 10.04 -2.71
N LEU A 55 7.10 9.73 -2.67
CA LEU A 55 6.59 8.43 -2.24
C LEU A 55 7.15 7.29 -3.09
N LYS A 56 7.17 7.44 -4.41
CA LYS A 56 7.79 6.48 -5.33
C LYS A 56 9.26 6.25 -4.99
N SER A 57 10.02 7.33 -4.77
CA SER A 57 11.44 7.25 -4.43
C SER A 57 11.67 6.53 -3.10
N ILE A 58 10.83 6.80 -2.10
CA ILE A 58 10.82 6.08 -0.81
C ILE A 58 10.59 4.59 -1.06
N ILE A 59 9.54 4.22 -1.79
CA ILE A 59 9.18 2.82 -2.07
C ILE A 59 10.31 2.10 -2.81
N GLN A 60 10.95 2.73 -3.79
CA GLN A 60 12.09 2.17 -4.51
C GLN A 60 13.32 1.96 -3.63
N SER A 61 13.51 2.78 -2.59
CA SER A 61 14.61 2.63 -1.63
C SER A 61 14.41 1.47 -0.65
N LEU A 62 13.18 0.96 -0.51
CA LEU A 62 12.86 -0.12 0.42
C LEU A 62 13.27 -1.49 -0.15
N PRO A 63 13.85 -2.38 0.67
CA PRO A 63 14.35 -3.66 0.20
C PRO A 63 13.23 -4.61 -0.22
N ARG A 64 13.49 -5.39 -1.28
CA ARG A 64 12.59 -6.43 -1.81
C ARG A 64 11.25 -5.88 -2.32
N THR A 65 11.30 -4.68 -2.89
CA THR A 65 10.15 -3.99 -3.46
C THR A 65 10.22 -4.03 -4.98
N LYS A 66 9.06 -4.12 -5.63
CA LYS A 66 8.94 -3.97 -7.08
C LYS A 66 7.72 -3.11 -7.40
N ILE A 67 7.93 -1.99 -8.08
CA ILE A 67 6.82 -1.21 -8.66
C ILE A 67 6.27 -1.98 -9.87
N ILE A 68 4.95 -2.17 -9.90
CA ILE A 68 4.23 -2.90 -10.94
C ILE A 68 3.44 -1.96 -11.84
N THR A 69 2.83 -0.92 -11.27
CA THR A 69 2.03 0.06 -12.02
C THR A 69 2.26 1.43 -11.42
N GLU A 70 2.38 2.41 -12.31
CA GLU A 70 2.54 3.82 -11.98
C GLU A 70 1.74 4.62 -13.00
N THR A 71 0.96 5.58 -12.50
CA THR A 71 0.22 6.57 -13.26
C THR A 71 0.31 7.91 -12.53
N GLU A 72 -0.33 8.94 -13.04
CA GLU A 72 -0.31 10.29 -12.44
C GLU A 72 -0.87 10.34 -11.01
N ASP A 73 -1.81 9.47 -10.67
CA ASP A 73 -2.50 9.47 -9.37
C ASP A 73 -2.46 8.13 -8.65
N TYR A 74 -1.77 7.13 -9.18
CA TYR A 74 -1.78 5.79 -8.62
C TYR A 74 -0.43 5.09 -8.74
N LEU A 75 -0.03 4.43 -7.65
CA LEU A 75 1.17 3.62 -7.57
C LEU A 75 0.85 2.28 -6.93
N TYR A 76 1.28 1.20 -7.57
CA TYR A 76 1.16 -0.16 -7.07
C TYR A 76 2.53 -0.83 -7.01
N ALA A 77 2.87 -1.35 -5.83
CA ALA A 77 4.10 -2.06 -5.57
C ALA A 77 3.86 -3.41 -4.89
N GLU A 78 4.71 -4.38 -5.21
CA GLU A 78 4.81 -5.66 -4.51
C GLU A 78 5.97 -5.61 -3.52
N PHE A 79 5.72 -5.99 -2.27
CA PHE A 79 6.75 -6.19 -1.25
C PHE A 79 6.91 -7.68 -0.96
N LYS A 80 8.15 -8.16 -0.84
CA LYS A 80 8.44 -9.56 -0.51
C LYS A 80 9.06 -9.72 0.86
N SER A 81 8.58 -10.70 1.63
CA SER A 81 9.24 -11.12 2.88
C SER A 81 10.60 -11.78 2.61
N ALA A 82 11.59 -11.58 3.50
CA ALA A 82 12.94 -12.13 3.33
C ALA A 82 12.96 -13.66 3.34
N LEU A 83 12.25 -14.24 4.29
CA LEU A 83 12.46 -15.63 4.66
C LEU A 83 11.57 -16.59 3.87
N MET A 84 10.29 -16.23 3.71
CA MET A 84 9.28 -17.12 3.15
C MET A 84 8.84 -16.72 1.74
N GLY A 85 9.16 -15.51 1.28
CA GLY A 85 8.77 -15.04 -0.06
C GLY A 85 7.28 -14.72 -0.22
N PHE A 86 6.54 -14.55 0.88
CA PHE A 86 5.21 -13.94 0.87
C PHE A 86 5.25 -12.58 0.16
N VAL A 87 4.24 -12.34 -0.67
CA VAL A 87 4.08 -11.09 -1.41
C VAL A 87 2.91 -10.31 -0.82
N ASP A 88 3.16 -9.05 -0.54
CA ASP A 88 2.15 -8.06 -0.16
C ASP A 88 1.91 -7.12 -1.34
N ASP A 89 0.64 -6.89 -1.67
CA ASP A 89 0.19 -5.93 -2.67
C ASP A 89 -0.11 -4.60 -2.00
N VAL A 90 0.68 -3.58 -2.32
CA VAL A 90 0.61 -2.25 -1.71
C VAL A 90 0.24 -1.21 -2.75
N GLU A 91 -0.89 -0.54 -2.52
CA GLU A 91 -1.50 0.42 -3.42
C GLU A 91 -1.54 1.80 -2.76
N PHE A 92 -1.28 2.83 -3.57
CA PHE A 92 -1.31 4.22 -3.19
C PHE A 92 -2.14 4.99 -4.21
N TYR A 93 -3.11 5.76 -3.75
CA TYR A 93 -3.98 6.59 -4.57
C TYR A 93 -3.92 8.05 -4.10
N LEU A 94 -3.45 8.93 -4.96
CA LEU A 94 -3.36 10.37 -4.73
C LEU A 94 -4.74 11.02 -4.90
N ASP A 95 -5.33 11.47 -3.79
CA ASP A 95 -6.52 12.32 -3.82
C ASP A 95 -6.08 13.79 -3.77
N ARG A 96 -6.04 14.41 -4.95
CA ARG A 96 -5.67 15.82 -5.16
C ARG A 96 -6.63 16.80 -4.48
N ASN A 97 -7.90 16.43 -4.32
CA ASN A 97 -8.90 17.32 -3.73
C ASN A 97 -8.70 17.45 -2.22
N SER A 98 -8.26 16.36 -1.60
CA SER A 98 -8.09 16.25 -0.15
C SER A 98 -6.63 16.39 0.30
N ASN A 99 -5.67 16.53 -0.63
CA ASN A 99 -4.22 16.55 -0.36
C ASN A 99 -3.74 15.40 0.53
N ILE A 100 -4.21 14.19 0.20
CA ILE A 100 -3.81 12.95 0.87
C ILE A 100 -3.51 11.86 -0.14
N ILE A 101 -2.74 10.86 0.30
CA ILE A 101 -2.55 9.62 -0.43
C ILE A 101 -3.26 8.51 0.36
N HIS A 102 -4.34 8.00 -0.22
CA HIS A 102 -4.99 6.79 0.24
C HIS A 102 -4.05 5.60 0.05
N VAL A 103 -4.08 4.68 1.02
CA VAL A 103 -3.21 3.50 1.03
C VAL A 103 -4.00 2.23 1.27
N ARG A 104 -3.53 1.14 0.68
CA ARG A 104 -3.88 -0.24 1.04
C ARG A 104 -2.62 -1.10 1.01
N SER A 105 -2.43 -1.95 2.01
CA SER A 105 -1.36 -2.95 2.05
C SER A 105 -1.96 -4.29 2.48
N ALA A 106 -1.92 -5.31 1.62
CA ALA A 106 -2.48 -6.62 1.94
C ALA A 106 -1.58 -7.77 1.48
N SER A 107 -1.47 -8.80 2.30
CA SER A 107 -0.78 -10.03 1.93
C SER A 107 -1.65 -10.91 1.03
N ARG A 108 -1.04 -11.57 0.03
CA ARG A 108 -1.76 -12.50 -0.86
C ARG A 108 -2.11 -13.84 -0.22
N LEU A 109 -1.30 -14.25 0.75
CA LEU A 109 -1.41 -15.53 1.44
C LEU A 109 -1.17 -15.34 2.94
N GLY A 110 -1.62 -16.33 3.71
CA GLY A 110 -1.55 -16.31 5.17
C GLY A 110 -2.77 -15.65 5.78
N TYR A 111 -2.94 -15.84 7.09
CA TYR A 111 -4.02 -15.22 7.86
C TYR A 111 -3.52 -14.00 8.63
N GLY A 112 -2.32 -14.07 9.21
CA GLY A 112 -1.69 -12.98 9.94
C GLY A 112 -0.30 -12.66 9.40
N ASP A 113 0.06 -11.39 9.48
CA ASP A 113 1.37 -10.84 9.08
C ASP A 113 2.12 -10.25 10.29
N LEU A 114 1.62 -10.46 11.51
CA LEU A 114 2.13 -9.86 12.76
C LEU A 114 2.19 -8.31 12.69
N GLY A 115 1.33 -7.69 11.90
CA GLY A 115 1.27 -6.23 11.75
C GLY A 115 2.28 -5.66 10.76
N VAL A 116 2.98 -6.50 9.99
CA VAL A 116 3.98 -6.07 8.99
C VAL A 116 3.40 -5.08 7.98
N ASN A 117 2.17 -5.28 7.50
CA ASN A 117 1.53 -4.35 6.56
C ASN A 117 1.30 -2.97 7.20
N ARG A 118 0.87 -2.94 8.46
CA ARG A 118 0.72 -1.68 9.21
C ARG A 118 2.06 -1.00 9.43
N GLN A 119 3.05 -1.74 9.94
CA GLN A 119 4.40 -1.21 10.20
C GLN A 119 5.01 -0.62 8.93
N ARG A 120 4.87 -1.29 7.78
CA ARG A 120 5.37 -0.79 6.50
C ARG A 120 4.78 0.56 6.12
N ILE A 121 3.47 0.72 6.26
CA ILE A 121 2.82 2.00 5.94
C ILE A 121 3.28 3.09 6.90
N GLU A 122 3.47 2.79 8.19
CA GLU A 122 4.00 3.76 9.15
C GLU A 122 5.48 4.13 8.89
N GLU A 123 6.31 3.19 8.45
CA GLU A 123 7.68 3.47 8.01
C GLU A 123 7.72 4.36 6.76
N ILE A 124 6.81 4.12 5.81
CA ILE A 124 6.64 4.98 4.63
C ILE A 124 6.16 6.37 5.04
N ARG A 125 5.19 6.45 5.96
CA ARG A 125 4.67 7.72 6.51
C ARG A 125 5.79 8.54 7.15
N ALA A 126 6.64 7.91 7.94
CA ALA A 126 7.76 8.58 8.62
C ALA A 126 8.85 9.10 7.66
N LYS A 127 8.96 8.53 6.45
CA LYS A 127 9.91 8.97 5.42
C LYS A 127 9.34 10.04 4.48
N LEU A 128 8.02 10.13 4.38
CA LEU A 128 7.33 11.09 3.53
C LEU A 128 7.23 12.47 4.18
N ASN A 129 7.12 12.51 5.51
CA ASN A 129 7.04 13.72 6.32
C ASN A 129 8.40 14.24 6.79
#